data_AF-A0A6G0WCU3-F1
#
_entry.id   AF-A0A6G0WCU3-F1
#
_cell.length_a   1.000
_cell.length_b   1.000
_cell.length_c   1.000
_cell.angle_alpha   90.00
_cell.angle_beta   90.00
_cell.angle_gamma   90.00
#
_symmetry.space_group_name_H-M   'P 1'
#
loop_
_entity.id
_entity.type
_entity.pdbx_description
1 polymer ?
#
loop_
_entity_poly.entity_id
_entity_poly.type
_entity_poly.pdbx_seq_one_letter_code
_entity_poly.pdbx_strand_id
1 'polypeptide(L)'
;MRLEVAPQFGTDLSAFNAFLLLHGLETISLRVDRQCSNALALALWLQKHPNVSWVVYPGLPDHPEHENARKFMHRGKYGSILTFGVRGGREAAKNVVNTVKLCSHMTSVGDNQTLVTQPATTTHHQLSEEAQLRAGVTPDMIRVSVGIENILDIQVDLDRAMSAPIPPP
;
A
#
# COMPACT_ATOMS: atom_id res chain seq x y z
N MET A 1 15.26 -0.11 -28.68
CA MET A 1 14.25 -0.97 -28.01
C MET A 1 12.91 -0.99 -28.75
N ARG A 2 12.15 0.12 -28.89
CA ARG A 2 10.80 0.10 -29.51
C ARG A 2 10.75 -0.34 -30.98
N LEU A 3 11.72 0.04 -31.80
CA LEU A 3 11.72 -0.27 -33.25
C LEU A 3 12.36 -1.62 -33.59
N GLU A 4 13.22 -2.16 -32.73
CA GLU A 4 13.98 -3.39 -33.01
C GLU A 4 13.46 -4.60 -32.23
N VAL A 5 13.03 -4.39 -30.98
CA VAL A 5 12.63 -5.49 -30.07
C VAL A 5 11.13 -5.76 -30.17
N ALA A 6 10.28 -4.72 -30.16
CA ALA A 6 8.83 -4.93 -30.15
C ALA A 6 8.31 -5.73 -31.39
N PRO A 7 8.78 -5.47 -32.62
CA PRO A 7 8.34 -6.24 -33.79
C PRO A 7 8.87 -7.69 -33.81
N GLN A 8 10.02 -7.93 -33.17
CA GLN A 8 10.67 -9.25 -33.17
C GLN A 8 10.12 -10.18 -32.08
N PHE A 9 9.73 -9.62 -30.94
CA PHE A 9 9.29 -10.38 -29.76
C PHE A 9 7.78 -10.29 -29.49
N GLY A 10 7.04 -9.49 -30.26
CA GLY A 10 5.58 -9.38 -30.14
C GLY A 10 5.13 -8.87 -28.79
N THR A 11 5.81 -7.85 -28.24
CA THR A 11 5.52 -7.27 -26.91
C THR A 11 4.28 -6.35 -26.94
N ASP A 12 3.26 -6.73 -27.69
CA ASP A 12 2.03 -5.95 -27.85
C ASP A 12 0.98 -6.36 -26.81
N LEU A 13 0.17 -5.41 -26.39
CA LEU A 13 -0.93 -5.67 -25.45
C LEU A 13 -2.06 -6.43 -26.17
N SER A 14 -2.54 -7.52 -25.56
CA SER A 14 -3.74 -8.21 -26.04
C SER A 14 -4.91 -7.24 -26.22
N ALA A 15 -5.64 -7.35 -27.34
CA ALA A 15 -6.79 -6.50 -27.63
C ALA A 15 -7.85 -6.53 -26.51
N PHE A 16 -8.07 -7.69 -25.89
CA PHE A 16 -8.99 -7.82 -24.77
C PHE A 16 -8.50 -7.08 -23.52
N ASN A 17 -7.20 -7.15 -23.21
CA ASN A 17 -6.61 -6.40 -22.09
C ASN A 17 -6.64 -4.89 -22.35
N ALA A 18 -6.43 -4.46 -23.60
CA ALA A 18 -6.55 -3.06 -24.00
C ALA A 18 -7.98 -2.55 -23.79
N PHE A 19 -8.99 -3.34 -24.16
CA PHE A 19 -10.39 -3.01 -23.89
C PHE A 19 -10.69 -2.86 -22.40
N LEU A 20 -10.25 -3.80 -21.55
CA LEU A 20 -10.41 -3.71 -20.10
C LEU A 20 -9.71 -2.49 -19.49
N LEU A 21 -8.49 -2.18 -19.97
CA LEU A 21 -7.74 -1.00 -19.53
C LEU A 21 -8.49 0.29 -19.87
N LEU A 22 -8.98 0.42 -21.11
CA LEU A 22 -9.73 1.59 -21.55
C LEU A 22 -11.00 1.79 -20.72
N HIS A 23 -11.74 0.71 -20.44
CA HIS A 23 -12.92 0.79 -19.57
C HIS A 23 -12.56 1.19 -18.13
N GLY A 24 -11.46 0.66 -17.59
CA GLY A 24 -10.96 1.07 -16.28
C GLY A 24 -10.53 2.54 -16.21
N LEU A 25 -10.03 3.10 -17.31
CA LEU A 25 -9.59 4.50 -17.38
C LEU A 25 -10.76 5.50 -17.25
N GLU A 26 -11.97 5.13 -17.67
CA GLU A 26 -13.16 5.99 -17.58
C GLU A 26 -13.45 6.47 -16.14
N THR A 27 -13.07 5.67 -15.15
CA THR A 27 -13.32 5.95 -13.72
C THR A 27 -12.07 6.32 -12.93
N ILE A 28 -10.90 6.45 -13.59
CA ILE A 28 -9.62 6.61 -12.89
C ILE A 28 -9.59 7.85 -11.97
N SER A 29 -10.17 8.97 -12.42
CA SER A 29 -10.20 10.20 -11.64
C SER A 29 -10.97 10.04 -10.33
N LEU A 30 -12.16 9.41 -10.39
CA LEU A 30 -13.01 9.15 -9.23
C LEU A 30 -12.33 8.20 -8.25
N ARG A 31 -11.72 7.13 -8.76
CA ARG A 31 -11.05 6.12 -7.95
C ARG A 31 -9.82 6.70 -7.25
N VAL A 32 -8.94 7.38 -7.99
CA VAL A 32 -7.73 7.99 -7.44
C VAL A 32 -8.08 9.08 -6.41
N ASP A 33 -9.13 9.88 -6.66
CA ASP A 33 -9.57 10.90 -5.71
C ASP A 33 -10.00 10.29 -4.36
N ARG A 34 -10.80 9.21 -4.43
CA ARG A 34 -11.26 8.46 -3.27
C ARG A 34 -10.10 7.76 -2.54
N GLN A 35 -9.24 7.05 -3.27
CA GLN A 35 -8.10 6.34 -2.70
C GLN A 35 -7.15 7.30 -1.97
N CYS A 36 -6.85 8.47 -2.55
CA CYS A 36 -6.00 9.48 -1.91
C CYS A 36 -6.65 10.03 -0.63
N SER A 37 -7.96 10.27 -0.63
CA SER A 37 -8.68 10.78 0.54
C SER A 37 -8.71 9.73 1.66
N ASN A 38 -8.96 8.47 1.31
CA ASN A 38 -8.91 7.35 2.24
C ASN A 38 -7.49 7.17 2.80
N ALA A 39 -6.45 7.25 1.97
CA ALA A 39 -5.07 7.10 2.41
C ALA A 39 -4.64 8.16 3.41
N LEU A 40 -4.99 9.44 3.18
CA LEU A 40 -4.71 10.51 4.14
C LEU A 40 -5.45 10.28 5.47
N ALA A 41 -6.73 9.93 5.41
CA ALA A 41 -7.53 9.65 6.60
C ALA A 41 -6.99 8.44 7.38
N LEU A 42 -6.56 7.38 6.67
CA LEU A 42 -5.96 6.20 7.28
C LEU A 42 -4.61 6.54 7.93
N ALA A 43 -3.76 7.30 7.26
CA ALA A 43 -2.46 7.71 7.79
C ALA A 43 -2.60 8.52 9.09
N LEU A 44 -3.53 9.48 9.13
CA LEU A 44 -3.82 10.29 10.32
C LEU A 44 -4.37 9.46 11.49
N TRP A 45 -5.20 8.44 11.19
CA TRP A 45 -5.70 7.51 12.19
C TRP A 45 -4.59 6.61 12.73
N LEU A 46 -3.76 6.04 11.84
CA LEU A 46 -2.62 5.19 12.21
C LEU A 46 -1.60 5.93 13.09
N GLN A 47 -1.33 7.21 12.83
CA GLN A 47 -0.41 8.01 13.67
C GLN A 47 -0.82 8.06 15.15
N LYS A 48 -2.12 7.92 15.43
CA LYS A 48 -2.69 7.97 16.79
C LYS A 48 -2.92 6.58 17.39
N HIS A 49 -2.65 5.52 16.64
CA HIS A 49 -3.02 4.17 17.01
C HIS A 49 -1.99 3.55 17.98
N PRO A 50 -2.41 2.96 19.12
CA PRO A 50 -1.49 2.48 20.15
C PRO A 50 -0.63 1.29 19.70
N ASN A 51 -1.06 0.52 18.70
CA ASN A 51 -0.29 -0.61 18.16
C ASN A 51 0.62 -0.23 16.98
N VAL A 52 0.71 1.05 16.63
CA VAL A 52 1.55 1.56 15.54
C VAL A 52 2.78 2.27 16.12
N SER A 53 3.94 2.02 15.53
CA SER A 53 5.22 2.62 15.93
C SER A 53 5.55 3.87 15.13
N TRP A 54 5.27 3.84 13.83
CA TRP A 54 5.58 4.91 12.89
C TRP A 54 4.66 4.80 11.66
N VAL A 55 4.47 5.92 10.95
CA VAL A 55 3.70 5.99 9.70
C VAL A 55 4.47 6.85 8.70
N VAL A 56 4.57 6.38 7.46
CA VAL A 56 5.18 7.10 6.35
C VAL A 56 4.14 7.29 5.27
N TYR A 57 3.76 8.54 5.04
CA TYR A 57 2.87 8.95 3.98
C TYR A 57 3.19 10.39 3.55
N PRO A 58 3.36 10.69 2.24
CA PRO A 58 3.76 12.02 1.78
C PRO A 58 2.74 13.14 2.12
N GLY A 59 1.49 12.78 2.38
CA GLY A 59 0.45 13.72 2.79
C GLY A 59 0.49 14.14 4.27
N LEU A 60 1.34 13.52 5.08
CA LEU A 60 1.51 13.91 6.48
C LEU A 60 2.45 15.11 6.60
N PRO A 61 2.16 16.11 7.45
CA PRO A 61 3.02 17.28 7.65
C PRO A 61 4.43 16.95 8.13
N ASP A 62 4.57 15.88 8.91
CA ASP A 62 5.86 15.45 9.48
C ASP A 62 6.72 14.66 8.47
N HIS A 63 6.23 14.41 7.25
CA HIS A 63 6.97 13.68 6.24
C HIS A 63 8.10 14.58 5.67
N PRO A 64 9.37 14.10 5.57
CA PRO A 64 10.49 14.92 5.11
C PRO A 64 10.25 15.57 3.73
N GLU A 65 9.59 14.83 2.85
CA GLU A 65 9.28 15.27 1.48
C GLU A 65 7.89 15.91 1.34
N HIS A 66 7.21 16.28 2.43
CA HIS A 66 5.84 16.83 2.37
C HIS A 66 5.77 18.10 1.49
N GLU A 67 6.75 18.99 1.60
CA GLU A 67 6.82 20.21 0.80
C GLU A 67 6.98 19.93 -0.69
N ASN A 68 7.81 18.94 -1.05
CA ASN A 68 7.98 18.49 -2.42
C ASN A 68 6.70 17.81 -2.93
N ALA A 69 6.06 16.99 -2.10
CA ALA A 69 4.79 16.36 -2.42
C ALA A 69 3.70 17.44 -2.67
N ARG A 70 3.62 18.48 -1.84
CA ARG A 70 2.68 19.61 -2.04
C ARG A 70 2.96 20.38 -3.34
N LYS A 71 4.23 20.52 -3.72
CA LYS A 71 4.64 21.24 -4.94
C LYS A 71 4.33 20.45 -6.22
N PHE A 72 4.63 19.15 -6.23
CA PHE A 72 4.59 18.34 -7.45
C PHE A 72 3.33 17.48 -7.61
N MET A 73 2.65 17.14 -6.50
CA MET A 73 1.44 16.33 -6.54
C MET A 73 0.19 17.22 -6.65
N HIS A 74 -0.86 16.65 -7.23
CA HIS A 74 -2.04 17.40 -7.61
C HIS A 74 -2.95 17.69 -6.41
N ARG A 75 -3.30 18.97 -6.18
CA ARG A 75 -4.48 19.40 -5.38
C ARG A 75 -4.68 18.65 -4.03
N GLY A 76 -3.61 18.50 -3.24
CA GLY A 76 -3.70 17.85 -1.92
C GLY A 76 -3.95 16.33 -1.97
N LYS A 77 -3.67 15.69 -3.10
CA LYS A 77 -3.77 14.25 -3.30
C LYS A 77 -2.37 13.66 -3.39
N TYR A 78 -2.01 12.83 -2.40
CA TYR A 78 -0.64 12.36 -2.19
C TYR A 78 -0.44 10.88 -2.56
N GLY A 79 -1.35 10.32 -3.35
CA GLY A 79 -1.36 8.90 -3.71
C GLY A 79 -2.09 8.03 -2.69
N SER A 80 -2.24 6.76 -3.05
CA SER A 80 -2.99 5.75 -2.29
C SER A 80 -2.13 4.82 -1.45
N ILE A 81 -0.80 4.96 -1.55
CA ILE A 81 0.16 4.06 -0.92
C ILE A 81 0.70 4.72 0.34
N LEU A 82 0.66 3.98 1.45
CA LEU A 82 1.31 4.34 2.70
C LEU A 82 1.99 3.12 3.31
N THR A 83 2.96 3.36 4.18
CA THR A 83 3.60 2.31 4.98
C THR A 83 3.52 2.68 6.45
N PHE A 84 3.42 1.67 7.31
CA PHE A 84 3.47 1.85 8.76
C PHE A 84 4.13 0.66 9.42
N GLY A 85 4.70 0.89 10.61
CA GLY A 85 5.28 -0.16 11.44
C GLY A 85 4.33 -0.59 12.54
N VAL A 86 4.07 -1.88 12.67
CA VAL A 86 3.27 -2.42 13.78
C VAL A 86 4.16 -2.81 14.96
N ARG A 87 3.70 -2.52 16.18
CA ARG A 87 4.38 -2.97 17.40
C ARG A 87 4.35 -4.50 17.50
N GLY A 88 5.43 -5.09 18.00
CA GLY A 88 5.60 -6.56 18.04
C GLY A 88 6.40 -7.13 16.87
N GLY A 89 6.90 -6.28 15.97
CA GLY A 89 7.91 -6.68 14.99
C GLY A 89 7.38 -7.57 13.87
N ARG A 90 8.26 -8.46 13.38
CA ARG A 90 8.00 -9.32 12.21
C ARG A 90 6.76 -10.20 12.37
N GLU A 91 6.61 -10.85 13.51
CA GLU A 91 5.50 -11.78 13.75
C GLU A 91 4.17 -11.05 13.88
N ALA A 92 4.14 -9.88 14.52
CA ALA A 92 2.95 -9.04 14.56
C ALA A 92 2.55 -8.57 13.15
N ALA A 93 3.51 -8.10 12.34
CA ALA A 93 3.25 -7.67 10.96
C ALA A 93 2.69 -8.80 10.10
N LYS A 94 3.27 -9.99 10.23
CA LYS A 94 2.80 -11.22 9.57
C LYS A 94 1.39 -11.59 10.02
N ASN A 95 1.11 -11.51 11.32
CA ASN A 95 -0.20 -11.83 11.87
C ASN A 95 -1.28 -10.86 11.36
N VAL A 96 -1.00 -9.57 11.35
CA VAL A 96 -1.94 -8.55 10.83
C VAL A 96 -2.33 -8.88 9.40
N VAL A 97 -1.34 -9.06 8.52
CA VAL A 97 -1.56 -9.30 7.09
C VAL A 97 -2.31 -10.62 6.83
N ASN A 98 -2.17 -11.63 7.71
CA ASN A 98 -2.89 -12.90 7.58
C ASN A 98 -4.29 -12.89 8.22
N THR A 99 -4.59 -11.93 9.09
CA THR A 99 -5.84 -11.92 9.87
C THR A 99 -6.86 -10.90 9.41
N VAL A 100 -6.51 -9.98 8.50
CA VAL A 100 -7.45 -9.07 7.82
C VAL A 100 -8.59 -9.85 7.13
N LYS A 101 -9.77 -9.24 7.06
CA LYS A 101 -10.99 -9.85 6.50
C LYS A 101 -11.58 -9.05 5.35
N LEU A 102 -11.45 -7.72 5.42
CA LEU A 102 -11.86 -6.80 4.36
C LEU A 102 -10.67 -6.51 3.44
N CYS A 103 -9.53 -6.14 4.04
CA CYS A 103 -8.31 -5.90 3.30
C CYS A 103 -7.78 -7.23 2.75
N SER A 104 -7.23 -7.22 1.54
CA SER A 104 -6.69 -8.41 0.90
C SER A 104 -5.18 -8.49 1.05
N HIS A 105 -4.65 -9.67 1.41
CA HIS A 105 -3.21 -9.92 1.39
C HIS A 105 -2.74 -10.14 -0.05
N MET A 106 -2.26 -9.07 -0.70
CA MET A 106 -1.76 -9.11 -2.08
C MET A 106 -0.58 -8.17 -2.28
N THR A 107 0.31 -8.53 -3.20
CA THR A 107 1.52 -7.75 -3.52
C THR A 107 1.32 -6.70 -4.61
N SER A 108 0.17 -6.71 -5.31
CA SER A 108 -0.25 -5.69 -6.28
C SER A 108 -0.56 -4.35 -5.61
N VAL A 109 -0.83 -3.32 -6.43
CA VAL A 109 -1.16 -1.95 -5.99
C VAL A 109 -2.16 -1.31 -6.95
N GLY A 110 -2.87 -0.28 -6.49
CA GLY A 110 -3.75 0.54 -7.33
C GLY A 110 -5.12 -0.08 -7.63
N ASP A 111 -5.47 -1.17 -6.95
CA ASP A 111 -6.77 -1.82 -7.06
C ASP A 111 -7.87 -1.00 -6.36
N ASN A 112 -9.12 -1.33 -6.67
CA ASN A 112 -10.29 -0.80 -5.99
C ASN A 112 -10.39 -1.33 -4.57
N GLN A 113 -9.89 -2.54 -4.32
CA GLN A 113 -9.80 -3.13 -2.99
C GLN A 113 -8.54 -2.66 -2.26
N THR A 114 -8.64 -2.53 -0.95
CA THR A 114 -7.51 -2.23 -0.08
C THR A 114 -6.62 -3.45 0.04
N LEU A 115 -5.36 -3.29 -0.34
CA LEU A 115 -4.37 -4.35 -0.35
C LEU A 115 -3.33 -4.11 0.74
N VAL A 116 -3.03 -5.14 1.52
CA VAL A 116 -2.01 -5.12 2.56
C VAL A 116 -0.94 -6.15 2.27
N THR A 117 0.32 -5.80 2.51
CA THR A 117 1.42 -6.75 2.37
C THR A 117 2.56 -6.40 3.33
N GLN A 118 3.27 -7.42 3.81
CA GLN A 118 4.50 -7.26 4.59
C GLN A 118 5.69 -7.42 3.63
N PRO A 119 6.41 -6.34 3.27
CA PRO A 119 7.45 -6.41 2.24
C PRO A 119 8.61 -7.35 2.62
N ALA A 120 9.01 -7.38 3.90
CA ALA A 120 10.12 -8.18 4.41
C ALA A 120 9.95 -9.70 4.18
N THR A 121 8.71 -10.20 4.21
CA THR A 121 8.40 -11.64 4.05
C THR A 121 7.89 -11.99 2.65
N THR A 122 7.66 -11.00 1.79
CA THR A 122 7.07 -11.19 0.46
C THR A 122 7.99 -10.63 -0.63
N THR A 123 7.77 -9.38 -1.03
CA THR A 123 8.41 -8.72 -2.18
C THR A 123 9.93 -8.61 -2.05
N HIS A 124 10.46 -8.53 -0.84
CA HIS A 124 11.89 -8.40 -0.57
C HIS A 124 12.49 -9.63 0.12
N HIS A 125 11.76 -10.75 0.17
CA HIS A 125 12.20 -11.98 0.85
C HIS A 125 13.53 -12.55 0.29
N GLN A 126 13.86 -12.27 -0.97
CA GLN A 126 15.12 -12.73 -1.58
C GLN A 126 16.36 -11.95 -1.09
N LEU A 127 16.18 -10.82 -0.41
CA LEU A 127 17.26 -10.02 0.16
C LEU A 127 17.61 -10.52 1.57
N SER A 128 18.88 -10.39 1.96
CA SER A 128 19.27 -10.56 3.36
C SER A 128 18.64 -9.48 4.24
N GLU A 129 18.47 -9.75 5.55
CA GLU A 129 17.87 -8.77 6.48
C GLU A 129 18.63 -7.44 6.48
N GLU A 130 19.96 -7.46 6.41
CA GLU A 130 20.77 -6.24 6.28
C GLU A 130 20.46 -5.48 4.98
N ALA A 131 20.27 -6.19 3.86
CA ALA A 131 19.93 -5.57 2.59
C ALA A 131 18.51 -5.00 2.58
N GLN A 132 17.56 -5.67 3.26
CA GLN A 132 16.21 -5.15 3.47
C GLN A 132 16.24 -3.84 4.26
N LEU A 133 16.97 -3.81 5.38
CA LEU A 133 17.11 -2.62 6.22
C LEU A 133 17.76 -1.46 5.45
N ARG A 134 18.81 -1.74 4.66
CA ARG A 134 19.44 -0.72 3.78
C ARG A 134 18.47 -0.18 2.72
N ALA A 135 17.52 -1.00 2.25
CA ALA A 135 16.47 -0.57 1.33
C ALA A 135 15.30 0.15 2.03
N GLY A 136 15.38 0.36 3.34
CA GLY A 136 14.33 0.98 4.15
C GLY A 136 13.18 0.04 4.51
N VAL A 137 13.31 -1.26 4.26
CA VAL A 137 12.31 -2.27 4.61
C VAL A 137 12.62 -2.81 6.00
N THR A 138 11.83 -2.39 6.98
CA THR A 138 11.94 -2.90 8.35
C THR A 138 11.06 -4.15 8.55
N PRO A 139 11.41 -5.06 9.48
CA PRO A 139 10.64 -6.29 9.68
C PRO A 139 9.18 -6.08 10.11
N ASP A 140 8.89 -4.98 10.79
CA ASP A 140 7.57 -4.54 11.26
C ASP A 140 6.73 -3.81 10.19
N MET A 141 7.29 -3.55 9.01
CA MET A 141 6.65 -2.77 7.97
C MET A 141 5.46 -3.50 7.35
N ILE A 142 4.32 -2.81 7.30
CA ILE A 142 3.17 -3.14 6.48
C ILE A 142 3.00 -2.04 5.44
N ARG A 143 2.88 -2.44 4.16
CA ARG A 143 2.50 -1.56 3.05
C ARG A 143 1.02 -1.71 2.77
N VAL A 144 0.32 -0.60 2.68
CA VAL A 144 -1.10 -0.55 2.32
C VAL A 144 -1.25 0.19 1.00
N SER A 145 -1.88 -0.46 0.02
CA SER A 145 -2.46 0.20 -1.15
C SER A 145 -3.93 0.41 -0.86
N VAL A 146 -4.30 1.62 -0.47
CA VAL A 146 -5.65 1.94 -0.01
C VAL A 146 -6.62 1.98 -1.19
N GLY A 147 -7.72 1.24 -1.04
CA GLY A 147 -8.80 1.14 -2.03
C GLY A 147 -9.86 2.22 -1.89
N ILE A 148 -11.02 1.98 -2.51
CA ILE A 148 -12.14 2.91 -2.57
C ILE A 148 -13.23 2.63 -1.54
N GLU A 149 -13.04 1.66 -0.65
CA GLU A 149 -14.03 1.26 0.35
C GLU A 149 -14.37 2.39 1.34
N ASN A 150 -15.30 2.12 2.26
CA ASN A 150 -15.53 3.01 3.38
C ASN A 150 -14.30 3.02 4.29
N ILE A 151 -13.78 4.21 4.59
CA ILE A 151 -12.60 4.38 5.43
C ILE A 151 -12.79 3.79 6.83
N LEU A 152 -14.00 3.84 7.38
CA LEU A 152 -14.27 3.28 8.71
C LEU A 152 -14.15 1.76 8.70
N ASP A 153 -14.61 1.09 7.64
CA ASP A 153 -14.54 -0.36 7.52
C ASP A 153 -13.08 -0.82 7.38
N ILE A 154 -12.25 -0.08 6.65
CA ILE A 154 -10.80 -0.32 6.55
C ILE A 154 -10.14 -0.17 7.93
N GLN A 155 -10.45 0.90 8.67
CA GLN A 155 -9.90 1.15 10.00
C GLN A 155 -10.30 0.04 10.99
N VAL A 156 -11.58 -0.36 10.99
CA VAL A 156 -12.09 -1.43 11.85
C VAL A 156 -11.41 -2.77 11.54
N ASP A 157 -11.21 -3.09 10.26
CA ASP A 157 -10.55 -4.35 9.88
C ASP A 157 -9.07 -4.36 10.32
N LEU A 158 -8.36 -3.25 10.14
CA LEU A 158 -6.96 -3.12 10.57
C LEU A 158 -6.82 -3.10 12.10
N ASP A 159 -7.71 -2.41 12.83
CA ASP A 159 -7.72 -2.41 14.30
C ASP A 159 -7.92 -3.83 14.85
N ARG A 160 -8.91 -4.54 14.31
CA ARG A 160 -9.15 -5.94 14.66
C ARG A 160 -7.94 -6.82 14.35
N ALA A 161 -7.31 -6.65 13.19
CA ALA A 161 -6.14 -7.43 12.80
C ALA A 161 -4.91 -7.13 13.69
N MET A 162 -4.70 -5.86 14.07
CA MET A 162 -3.64 -5.45 15.00
C MET A 162 -3.88 -5.92 16.44
N SER A 163 -5.13 -6.09 16.84
CA SER A 163 -5.52 -6.59 18.16
C SER A 163 -5.65 -8.12 18.20
N ALA A 164 -5.53 -8.81 17.06
CA ALA A 164 -5.64 -10.25 17.01
C ALA A 164 -4.46 -10.92 17.74
N PRO A 165 -4.71 -11.95 18.56
CA PRO A 165 -3.64 -12.69 19.21
C PRO A 165 -2.71 -13.30 18.17
N ILE A 166 -1.41 -13.25 18.43
CA ILE A 166 -0.40 -13.90 17.59
C ILE A 166 -0.51 -15.41 17.85
N PRO A 167 -0.79 -16.24 16.83
CA PRO A 167 -0.85 -17.69 17.01
C PRO A 167 0.52 -18.23 17.45
N PRO A 168 0.54 -19.32 18.23
CA PRO A 168 1.79 -19.96 18.64
C PRO A 168 2.59 -20.47 17.42
N PRO A 169 3.92 -20.56 17.53
CA PRO A 169 4.81 -20.98 16.45
C PRO A 169 4.59 -22.43 15.99
#